data_AF-A0A7L4TJ48-F1
#
_entry.id   AF-A0A7L4TJ48-F1
#
_cell.length_a   1.000
_cell.length_b   1.000
_cell.length_c   1.000
_cell.angle_alpha   90.00
_cell.angle_beta   90.00
_cell.angle_gamma   90.00
#
_symmetry.space_group_name_H-M   'P 1'
#
loop_
_entity.id
_entity.type
_entity.pdbx_description
1 polymer ?
#
loop_
_entity_poly.entity_id
_entity_poly.type
_entity_poly.pdbx_seq_one_letter_code
_entity_poly.pdbx_strand_id
1 'polypeptide(L)'
;KAIDNEAPVITHNGDKNINNDAGKCGVVVDVSETATDNCSVGAVSGTRSDGKGLNELYPVGTTTITWSVTDANTNSAVTKTQTIKVADKEAPVITHNGDKNINNDSGKCGATVNVSASATDNCSVGA
;
A
#
# COMPACT_ATOMS: atom_id res chain seq x y z
N LYS A 1 31.84 36.19 5.84
CA LYS A 1 30.69 35.47 5.21
C LYS A 1 30.01 34.71 6.33
N ALA A 2 28.72 34.94 6.59
CA ALA A 2 27.99 34.10 7.53
C ALA A 2 27.91 32.68 6.94
N ILE A 3 28.21 31.68 7.76
CA ILE A 3 28.10 30.27 7.41
C ILE A 3 27.03 29.72 8.34
N ASP A 4 26.02 29.09 7.77
CA ASP A 4 24.99 28.40 8.52
C ASP A 4 25.42 26.96 8.82
N ASN A 5 25.14 26.52 10.04
CA ASN A 5 25.48 25.23 10.63
C ASN A 5 24.26 24.61 11.35
N GLU A 6 23.09 25.24 11.27
CA GLU A 6 21.87 24.64 11.79
C GLU A 6 21.28 23.71 10.73
N ALA A 7 20.77 22.56 11.15
CA ALA A 7 20.14 21.63 10.23
C ALA A 7 18.64 21.96 10.12
N PRO A 8 18.04 21.82 8.91
CA PRO A 8 16.61 21.97 8.75
C PRO A 8 15.82 20.96 9.59
N VAL A 9 14.62 21.35 10.01
CA VAL A 9 13.72 20.52 10.81
C VAL A 9 12.52 20.10 9.99
N ILE A 10 12.37 18.79 9.77
CA ILE A 10 11.18 18.21 9.13
C ILE A 10 10.01 18.22 10.12
N THR A 11 8.90 18.86 9.71
CA THR A 11 7.59 18.76 10.35
C THR A 11 6.89 17.52 9.80
N HIS A 12 6.55 16.58 10.69
CA HIS A 12 6.00 15.29 10.33
C HIS A 12 4.47 15.28 10.39
N ASN A 13 3.83 14.81 9.32
CA ASN A 13 2.38 14.77 9.13
C ASN A 13 1.72 13.49 9.68
N GLY A 14 2.50 12.59 10.27
CA GLY A 14 2.01 11.38 10.93
C GLY A 14 1.70 10.23 9.97
N ASP A 15 1.44 9.05 10.54
CA ASP A 15 1.12 7.84 9.80
C ASP A 15 -0.30 7.87 9.19
N LYS A 16 -0.52 7.12 8.12
CA LYS A 16 -1.83 6.99 7.46
C LYS A 16 -2.32 5.55 7.51
N ASN A 17 -3.58 5.38 7.92
CA ASN A 17 -4.30 4.11 7.90
C ASN A 17 -5.54 4.27 7.01
N ILE A 18 -5.54 3.63 5.86
CA ILE A 18 -6.56 3.79 4.82
C ILE A 18 -6.96 2.42 4.25
N ASN A 19 -8.05 2.38 3.49
CA ASN A 19 -8.42 1.17 2.75
C ASN A 19 -7.94 1.27 1.30
N ASN A 20 -7.83 0.13 0.61
CA ASN A 20 -7.68 0.09 -0.83
C ASN A 20 -8.90 0.69 -1.56
N ASP A 21 -8.67 1.05 -2.83
CA ASP A 21 -9.75 1.39 -3.76
C ASP A 21 -10.56 0.15 -4.12
N ALA A 22 -11.86 0.35 -4.41
CA ALA A 22 -12.70 -0.74 -4.85
C ALA A 22 -12.19 -1.39 -6.14
N GLY A 23 -12.15 -2.73 -6.17
CA GLY A 23 -11.62 -3.51 -7.27
C GLY A 23 -10.10 -3.44 -7.47
N LYS A 24 -9.33 -2.85 -6.54
CA LYS A 24 -7.86 -2.78 -6.62
C LYS A 24 -7.19 -3.29 -5.35
N CYS A 25 -6.05 -3.96 -5.48
CA CYS A 25 -5.21 -4.32 -4.34
C CYS A 25 -4.27 -3.19 -3.89
N GLY A 26 -4.81 -1.98 -3.72
CA GLY A 26 -4.07 -0.81 -3.28
C GLY A 26 -4.80 0.50 -3.54
N VAL A 27 -4.16 1.60 -3.21
CA VAL A 27 -4.70 2.97 -3.35
C VAL A 27 -3.58 3.98 -3.63
N VAL A 28 -3.86 5.04 -4.37
CA VAL A 28 -2.93 6.17 -4.52
C VAL A 28 -3.15 7.16 -3.39
N VAL A 29 -2.08 7.56 -2.73
CA VAL A 29 -2.14 8.43 -1.55
C VAL A 29 -1.28 9.64 -1.77
N ASP A 30 -1.86 10.83 -1.62
CA ASP A 30 -1.06 12.05 -1.58
C ASP A 30 -0.30 12.11 -0.26
N VAL A 31 1.02 12.09 -0.33
CA VAL A 31 1.93 12.15 0.81
C VAL A 31 2.92 13.30 0.61
N SER A 32 3.14 14.06 1.68
CA SER A 32 4.05 15.18 1.69
C SER A 32 4.50 15.45 3.11
N GLU A 33 5.66 16.08 3.27
CA GLU A 33 6.13 16.66 4.51
C GLU A 33 6.66 18.07 4.23
N THR A 34 6.79 18.88 5.28
CA THR A 34 7.36 20.23 5.19
C THR A 34 8.58 20.33 6.07
N ALA A 35 9.46 21.30 5.80
CA ALA A 35 10.61 21.55 6.65
C ALA A 35 10.86 23.06 6.80
N THR A 36 11.40 23.44 7.96
CA THR A 36 11.75 24.83 8.30
C THR A 36 13.20 24.89 8.75
N ASP A 37 13.82 26.05 8.54
CA ASP A 37 15.18 26.34 8.98
C ASP A 37 15.35 27.85 9.22
N ASN A 38 16.47 28.24 9.83
CA ASN A 38 16.83 29.65 10.01
C ASN A 38 17.21 30.32 8.66
N CYS A 39 17.55 29.52 7.65
CA CYS A 39 17.84 29.91 6.27
C CYS A 39 16.87 29.24 5.28
N SER A 40 17.20 29.23 3.99
CA SER A 40 16.38 28.59 2.96
C SER A 40 16.51 27.06 3.00
N VAL A 41 15.36 26.38 3.05
CA VAL A 41 15.26 24.91 3.01
C VAL A 41 15.08 24.42 1.57
N GLY A 42 15.72 23.29 1.23
CA GLY A 42 15.46 22.59 -0.02
C GLY A 42 14.08 21.91 -0.08
N ALA A 43 13.81 21.22 -1.18
CA ALA A 43 12.60 20.41 -1.30
C ALA A 43 12.71 19.15 -0.43
N VAL A 44 11.65 18.82 0.30
CA VAL A 44 11.58 17.57 1.06
C VAL A 44 11.37 16.42 0.08
N SER A 45 12.24 15.41 0.15
CA SER A 45 12.20 14.21 -0.68
C SER A 45 11.81 13.00 0.17
N GLY A 46 10.99 12.10 -0.39
CA GLY A 46 10.57 10.87 0.26
C GLY A 46 10.94 9.64 -0.57
N THR A 47 11.46 8.61 0.10
CA THR A 47 11.78 7.31 -0.52
C THR A 47 10.90 6.22 0.08
N ARG A 48 10.16 5.50 -0.75
CA ARG A 48 9.32 4.37 -0.32
C ARG A 48 10.15 3.10 -0.13
N SER A 49 9.76 2.29 0.86
CA SER A 49 10.37 0.99 1.15
C SER A 49 10.21 -0.03 0.04
N ASP A 50 9.22 0.14 -0.84
CA ASP A 50 8.97 -0.69 -2.02
C ASP A 50 9.65 -0.16 -3.29
N GLY A 51 10.41 0.95 -3.20
CA GLY A 51 11.16 1.55 -4.30
C GLY A 51 10.33 2.26 -5.36
N LYS A 52 9.01 2.41 -5.16
CA LYS A 52 8.13 3.11 -6.10
C LYS A 52 8.12 4.62 -5.86
N GLY A 53 7.59 5.38 -6.82
CA GLY A 53 7.31 6.81 -6.69
C GLY A 53 6.21 7.13 -5.67
N LEU A 54 6.26 8.33 -5.09
CA LEU A 54 5.29 8.77 -4.08
C LEU A 54 3.85 8.89 -4.63
N ASN A 55 3.70 9.08 -5.94
CA ASN A 55 2.43 9.17 -6.65
C ASN A 55 1.95 7.82 -7.22
N GLU A 56 2.68 6.73 -7.00
CA GLU A 56 2.29 5.39 -7.44
C GLU A 56 1.38 4.71 -6.42
N LEU A 57 0.69 3.65 -6.87
CA LEU A 57 -0.18 2.83 -6.02
C LEU A 57 0.58 2.27 -4.80
N TYR A 58 0.02 2.49 -3.61
CA TYR A 58 0.42 1.84 -2.38
C TYR A 58 -0.31 0.49 -2.27
N PRO A 59 0.40 -0.65 -2.27
CA PRO A 59 -0.23 -1.96 -2.18
C PRO A 59 -0.86 -2.16 -0.80
N VAL A 60 -1.85 -3.06 -0.71
CA VAL A 60 -2.34 -3.57 0.58
C VAL A 60 -1.17 -4.09 1.42
N GLY A 61 -1.18 -3.75 2.71
CA GLY A 61 -0.07 -3.97 3.62
C GLY A 61 0.53 -2.66 4.13
N THR A 62 1.82 -2.70 4.45
CA THR A 62 2.54 -1.55 5.02
C THR A 62 3.62 -1.08 4.05
N THR A 63 3.58 0.20 3.69
CA THR A 63 4.65 0.90 2.99
C THR A 63 5.23 1.97 3.88
N THR A 64 6.54 2.01 4.00
CA THR A 64 7.24 3.01 4.81
C THR A 64 7.88 4.05 3.90
N ILE A 65 7.74 5.34 4.21
CA ILE A 65 8.38 6.44 3.51
C ILE A 65 9.43 7.06 4.42
N THR A 66 10.67 7.15 3.95
CA THR A 66 11.75 7.87 4.62
C THR A 66 11.91 9.25 3.99
N TRP A 67 11.69 10.29 4.78
CA TRP A 67 11.78 11.69 4.40
C TRP A 67 13.15 12.27 4.74
N SER A 68 13.74 13.00 3.78
CA SER A 68 15.00 13.71 3.91
C SER A 68 14.92 15.09 3.27
N VAL A 69 15.72 16.02 3.77
CA VAL A 69 15.88 17.36 3.20
C VAL A 69 17.25 17.91 3.58
N THR A 70 17.80 18.73 2.69
CA THR A 70 19.06 19.46 2.87
C THR A 70 18.79 20.93 2.62
N ASP A 71 19.38 21.82 3.41
CA ASP A 71 19.29 23.27 3.20
C ASP A 71 20.25 23.74 2.08
N ALA A 72 20.23 25.06 1.79
CA ALA A 72 21.12 25.66 0.80
C ALA A 72 22.61 25.67 1.21
N ASN A 73 22.90 25.42 2.49
CA ASN A 73 24.21 25.41 3.10
C ASN A 73 24.77 23.99 3.29
N THR A 74 24.08 22.98 2.76
CA THR A 74 24.41 21.55 2.79
C THR A 74 24.24 20.87 4.15
N ASN A 75 23.58 21.49 5.12
CA ASN A 75 23.21 20.80 6.36
C ASN A 75 22.01 19.89 6.11
N SER A 76 22.08 18.67 6.62
CA SER A 76 21.04 17.64 6.41
C SER A 76 20.16 17.49 7.64
N ALA A 77 18.84 17.50 7.43
CA ALA A 77 17.88 17.24 8.49
C ALA A 77 18.04 15.82 9.07
N VAL A 78 17.63 15.66 10.33
CA VAL A 78 17.32 14.33 10.87
C VAL A 78 16.16 13.75 10.06
N THR A 79 16.35 12.56 9.49
CA THR A 79 15.32 11.90 8.69
C THR A 79 14.09 11.55 9.52
N LYS A 80 12.92 11.54 8.86
CA LYS A 80 11.64 11.15 9.47
C LYS A 80 11.03 10.00 8.70
N THR A 81 10.33 9.13 9.41
CA THR A 81 9.68 7.96 8.83
C THR A 81 8.17 8.11 8.92
N GLN A 82 7.46 7.89 7.82
CA GLN A 82 6.00 7.85 7.75
C GLN A 82 5.55 6.45 7.34
N THR A 83 4.59 5.89 8.06
CA THR A 83 4.00 4.58 7.76
C THR A 83 2.66 4.76 7.06
N ILE A 84 2.50 4.12 5.90
CA ILE A 84 1.25 4.03 5.16
C ILE A 84 0.74 2.59 5.25
N LYS A 85 -0.36 2.39 5.97
CA LYS A 85 -1.04 1.09 6.07
C LYS A 85 -2.29 1.10 5.21
N VAL A 86 -2.32 0.21 4.23
CA VAL A 86 -3.46 -0.01 3.35
C VAL A 86 -4.12 -1.33 3.75
N ALA A 87 -5.37 -1.26 4.19
CA ALA A 87 -6.18 -2.44 4.53
C ALA A 87 -7.07 -2.83 3.34
N ASP A 88 -7.20 -4.13 3.12
CA ASP A 88 -8.23 -4.68 2.24
C ASP A 88 -9.52 -4.92 3.05
N LYS A 89 -10.65 -4.51 2.48
CA LYS A 89 -11.99 -4.68 3.06
C LYS A 89 -13.01 -5.25 2.09
N GLU A 90 -12.61 -5.55 0.87
CA GLU A 90 -13.50 -6.22 -0.06
C GLU A 90 -13.57 -7.71 0.30
N ALA A 91 -14.77 -8.27 0.21
CA ALA A 91 -14.95 -9.69 0.50
C ALA A 91 -14.71 -10.50 -0.79
N PRO A 92 -14.06 -11.67 -0.69
CA PRO A 92 -13.92 -12.57 -1.82
C PRO A 92 -15.28 -12.99 -2.39
N VAL A 93 -15.34 -13.14 -3.70
CA VAL A 93 -16.50 -13.66 -4.42
C VAL A 93 -16.29 -15.13 -4.72
N ILE A 94 -17.17 -16.00 -4.21
CA ILE A 94 -17.17 -17.45 -4.48
C ILE A 94 -18.09 -17.74 -5.67
N THR A 95 -17.59 -18.50 -6.63
CA THR A 95 -18.34 -19.00 -7.79
C THR A 95 -18.24 -20.52 -7.86
N HIS A 96 -19.34 -21.21 -8.15
CA HIS A 96 -19.37 -22.67 -8.28
C HIS A 96 -20.18 -23.09 -9.50
N ASN A 97 -20.00 -24.34 -9.96
CA ASN A 97 -20.67 -24.85 -11.16
C ASN A 97 -22.14 -25.27 -10.94
N GLY A 98 -22.80 -24.71 -9.92
CA GLY A 98 -24.19 -25.01 -9.57
C GLY A 98 -24.39 -26.36 -8.86
N ASP A 99 -25.59 -26.53 -8.30
CA ASP A 99 -26.00 -27.77 -7.66
C ASP A 99 -26.09 -28.92 -8.66
N LYS A 100 -25.76 -30.13 -8.20
CA LYS A 100 -25.72 -31.33 -9.05
C LYS A 100 -26.80 -32.32 -8.64
N ASN A 101 -27.83 -32.42 -9.46
CA ASN A 101 -28.84 -33.47 -9.38
C ASN A 101 -28.69 -34.39 -10.59
N ILE A 102 -28.02 -35.53 -10.40
CA ILE A 102 -27.85 -36.56 -11.44
C ILE A 102 -28.30 -37.92 -10.92
N ASN A 103 -28.74 -38.77 -11.83
CA ASN A 103 -29.11 -40.15 -11.54
C ASN A 103 -27.87 -41.06 -11.50
N ASN A 104 -28.03 -42.26 -10.94
CA ASN A 104 -27.01 -43.30 -10.91
C ASN A 104 -26.53 -43.66 -12.32
N ASP A 105 -25.25 -44.01 -12.45
CA ASP A 105 -24.72 -44.57 -13.69
C ASP A 105 -25.37 -45.94 -13.97
N SER A 106 -25.59 -46.26 -15.24
CA SER A 106 -26.22 -47.52 -15.64
C SER A 106 -25.50 -48.75 -15.06
N GLY A 107 -26.23 -49.58 -14.31
CA GLY A 107 -25.70 -50.80 -13.70
C GLY A 107 -24.82 -50.58 -12.46
N LYS A 108 -24.71 -49.34 -11.95
CA LYS A 108 -23.97 -49.02 -10.72
C LYS A 108 -24.88 -48.41 -9.66
N CYS A 109 -24.54 -48.63 -8.39
CA CYS A 109 -25.17 -47.92 -7.27
C CYS A 109 -24.42 -46.61 -6.98
N GLY A 110 -24.42 -45.68 -7.94
CA GLY A 110 -23.74 -44.38 -7.83
C GLY A 110 -23.42 -43.76 -9.18
N ALA A 111 -23.06 -42.48 -9.20
CA ALA A 111 -22.61 -41.76 -10.39
C ALA A 111 -21.40 -40.88 -10.07
N THR A 112 -20.53 -40.65 -11.05
CA THR A 112 -19.46 -39.67 -10.93
C THR A 112 -19.99 -38.26 -11.17
N VAL A 113 -19.79 -37.37 -10.20
CA VAL A 113 -20.22 -35.97 -10.27
C VAL A 113 -19.01 -35.06 -10.40
N ASN A 114 -18.96 -34.24 -11.44
CA ASN A 114 -17.95 -33.19 -11.56
C ASN A 114 -18.42 -31.91 -10.85
N VAL A 115 -17.79 -31.61 -9.72
CA VAL A 115 -18.01 -30.38 -8.95
C VAL A 115 -16.81 -29.47 -9.08
N SER A 116 -17.05 -28.16 -9.14
CA SER A 116 -15.99 -27.15 -9.10
C SER A 116 -16.46 -25.90 -8.39
N ALA A 117 -15.52 -25.26 -7.68
CA ALA A 117 -15.69 -23.97 -7.07
C ALA A 117 -14.37 -23.19 -7.19
N SER A 118 -14.47 -21.87 -7.26
CA SER A 118 -13.35 -20.93 -7.26
C SER A 118 -13.74 -19.70 -6.44
N ALA A 119 -12.73 -19.01 -5.92
CA ALA A 119 -12.91 -17.72 -5.28
C ALA A 119 -12.02 -16.70 -5.97
N THR A 120 -12.51 -15.48 -6.12
CA THR A 120 -11.77 -14.35 -6.66
C THR A 120 -11.90 -13.18 -5.72
N ASP A 121 -10.83 -12.41 -5.60
CA ASP A 121 -10.79 -11.21 -4.78
C ASP A 121 -10.01 -10.12 -5.54
N ASN A 122 -10.20 -8.85 -5.19
CA ASN A 122 -9.45 -7.74 -5.79
C ASN A 122 -7.98 -7.77 -5.36
N CYS A 123 -7.71 -8.33 -4.19
CA CYS A 123 -6.43 -8.81 -3.72
C CYS A 123 -6.29 -10.32 -3.91
N SER A 124 -5.16 -10.89 -3.48
CA SER A 124 -5.04 -12.34 -3.43
C SER A 124 -6.05 -12.90 -2.43
N VAL A 125 -6.86 -13.86 -2.87
CA VAL A 125 -7.70 -14.66 -1.97
C VAL A 125 -6.78 -15.32 -0.94
N GLY A 126 -6.95 -15.00 0.34
CA GLY A 126 -6.17 -15.58 1.42
C GLY A 126 -6.26 -17.12 1.37
N ALA A 127 -5.10 -17.78 1.45
CA ALA A 127 -5.01 -19.24 1.48
C ALA A 127 -5.57 -19.84 2.78
#